data_AF-A0A3C1BYR4-F1
#
_entry.id   AF-A0A3C1BYR4-F1
#
_cell.length_a   1.000
_cell.length_b   1.000
_cell.length_c   1.000
_cell.angle_alpha   90.00
_cell.angle_beta   90.00
_cell.angle_gamma   90.00
#
_symmetry.space_group_name_H-M   'P 1'
#
loop_
_entity.id
_entity.type
_entity.pdbx_description
1 polymer ?
#
loop_
_entity_poly.entity_id
_entity_poly.type
_entity_poly.pdbx_seq_one_letter_code
_entity_poly.pdbx_strand_id
1 'polypeptide(L)' 'EAVDAGTLTAVLGTNLTYRKPELLARNWYFDVDCSKYTAYFVAAINHEMSVSSICDPIKKIEALLDRRA' A
#
# COMPACT_ATOMS: atom_id res chain seq x y z
N GLU A 1 7.35 13.34 16.73
CA GLU A 1 7.31 13.05 18.17
C GLU A 1 7.38 11.56 18.48
N ALA A 2 6.36 10.73 18.18
CA ALA A 2 6.41 9.30 18.50
C ALA A 2 7.56 8.52 17.82
N VAL A 3 7.93 8.92 16.59
CA VAL A 3 9.11 8.35 15.90
C VAL A 3 10.41 8.85 16.53
N ASP A 4 10.49 10.15 16.84
CA ASP A 4 11.68 10.76 17.43
C ASP A 4 11.95 10.22 18.85
N ALA A 5 10.90 9.87 19.59
CA ALA A 5 10.97 9.22 20.90
C ALA A 5 11.34 7.73 20.83
N GLY A 6 11.48 7.15 19.64
CA GLY A 6 11.80 5.74 19.43
C GLY A 6 10.64 4.76 19.63
N THR A 7 9.43 5.25 19.88
CA THR A 7 8.23 4.40 20.06
C THR A 7 7.75 3.80 18.74
N LEU A 8 7.96 4.50 17.62
CA LEU A 8 7.63 4.05 16.28
C LEU A 8 8.87 4.09 15.39
N THR A 9 9.09 3.04 14.60
CA THR A 9 10.19 3.03 13.62
C THR A 9 9.83 3.83 12.36
N ALA A 10 8.59 3.71 11.90
CA ALA A 10 8.13 4.29 10.65
C ALA A 10 6.61 4.42 10.62
N VAL A 11 6.11 5.26 9.70
CA VAL A 11 4.69 5.37 9.39
C VAL A 11 4.49 5.09 7.91
N LEU A 12 3.64 4.10 7.61
CA LEU A 12 3.26 3.77 6.24
C LEU A 12 1.87 4.36 5.99
N GLY A 13 1.78 5.30 5.04
CA GLY A 13 0.51 5.93 4.67
C GLY A 13 0.19 5.68 3.20
N THR A 14 -1.09 5.52 2.86
CA THR A 14 -1.51 5.33 1.46
C THR A 14 -1.76 6.67 0.77
N ASN A 15 -1.71 6.67 -0.55
CA ASN A 15 -2.08 7.82 -1.38
C ASN A 15 -3.59 8.01 -1.58
N LEU A 16 -4.44 7.31 -0.80
CA LEU A 16 -5.90 7.40 -0.90
C LEU A 16 -6.48 8.65 -0.22
N THR A 17 -5.66 9.39 0.51
CA THR A 17 -6.01 10.69 1.06
C THR A 17 -4.91 11.71 0.72
N TYR A 18 -5.28 12.98 0.80
CA TYR A 18 -4.31 14.06 0.60
C TYR A 18 -3.23 13.99 1.68
N ARG A 19 -1.98 14.07 1.24
CA ARG A 19 -0.78 14.08 2.11
C ARG A 19 -0.11 15.43 1.95
N LYS A 20 0.19 16.09 3.06
CA LYS A 20 0.87 17.38 3.03
C LYS A 20 2.33 17.19 2.56
N PRO A 21 2.89 18.12 1.76
CA PRO A 21 4.26 17.97 1.24
C PRO A 21 5.33 17.76 2.32
N GLU A 22 5.18 18.41 3.48
CA GLU A 22 6.10 18.30 4.61
C GLU A 22 6.09 16.91 5.28
N LEU A 23 5.04 16.11 5.06
CA LEU A 23 4.98 14.72 5.51
C LEU A 23 5.76 13.81 4.55
N LEU A 24 5.63 14.04 3.23
CA LEU A 24 6.32 13.27 2.20
C LEU A 24 7.85 13.42 2.26
N ALA A 25 8.33 14.54 2.80
CA ALA A 25 9.75 14.79 3.00
C ALA A 25 10.34 14.11 4.26
N ARG A 26 9.52 13.48 5.12
CA ARG A 26 10.00 12.84 6.35
C ARG A 26 10.66 11.49 6.02
N ASN A 27 11.87 11.29 6.51
CA ASN A 27 12.64 10.04 6.33
C ASN A 27 11.96 8.78 6.91
N TRP A 28 11.10 8.94 7.92
CA TRP A 28 10.35 7.86 8.55
C TRP A 28 8.97 7.61 7.93
N TYR A 29 8.54 8.48 7.01
CA TYR A 29 7.26 8.33 6.32
C TYR A 29 7.46 7.59 5.00
N PHE A 30 6.67 6.54 4.80
CA PHE A 30 6.67 5.77 3.58
C PHE A 30 5.34 5.92 2.88
N ASP A 31 5.40 6.41 1.65
CA ASP A 31 4.23 6.53 0.80
C ASP A 31 3.93 5.19 0.11
N VAL A 32 2.74 4.67 0.36
CA VAL A 32 2.26 3.40 -0.19
C VAL A 32 1.31 3.71 -1.34
N ASP A 33 1.77 3.46 -2.56
CA ASP A 33 0.96 3.69 -3.76
C ASP A 33 -0.13 2.61 -3.93
N CYS A 34 -1.39 3.04 -3.87
CA CYS A 34 -2.55 2.21 -4.12
C CYS A 34 -3.13 2.38 -5.53
N SER A 35 -2.53 3.18 -6.41
CA SER A 35 -3.06 3.49 -7.76
C SER A 35 -3.29 2.25 -8.61
N LYS A 36 -2.43 1.22 -8.46
CA LYS A 36 -2.62 -0.08 -9.11
C LYS A 36 -3.95 -0.74 -8.75
N TYR A 37 -4.33 -0.69 -7.47
CA TYR A 37 -5.57 -1.30 -6.99
C TYR A 37 -6.78 -0.50 -7.46
N THR A 38 -6.71 0.83 -7.42
CA THR A 38 -7.74 1.70 -8.00
C THR A 38 -7.95 1.41 -9.48
N ALA A 39 -6.88 1.29 -10.26
CA ALA A 39 -6.95 0.94 -11.68
C ALA A 39 -7.59 -0.43 -11.93
N TYR A 40 -7.24 -1.44 -11.11
CA TYR A 40 -7.87 -2.76 -11.20
C TYR A 40 -9.36 -2.74 -10.86
N PHE A 41 -9.79 -1.95 -9.88
CA PHE A 41 -11.22 -1.79 -9.60
C PHE A 41 -11.96 -1.17 -10.79
N VAL A 42 -11.41 -0.11 -11.39
CA VAL A 42 -12.00 0.52 -12.59
C VAL A 42 -12.11 -0.49 -13.73
N ALA A 43 -11.05 -1.25 -14.01
CA ALA A 43 -11.06 -2.25 -15.08
C ALA A 43 -12.06 -3.38 -14.82
N ALA A 44 -12.09 -3.93 -13.61
CA ALA A 44 -12.99 -5.03 -13.25
C ALA A 44 -14.46 -4.61 -13.36
N ILE A 45 -14.81 -3.41 -12.85
CA ILE A 45 -16.16 -2.87 -12.93
C ILE A 45 -16.57 -2.65 -14.39
N ASN A 46 -15.69 -2.10 -15.23
CA ASN A 46 -15.96 -1.86 -16.65
C ASN A 46 -16.17 -3.13 -17.47
N HIS A 47 -15.62 -4.26 -17.03
CA HIS A 47 -15.74 -5.56 -17.71
C HIS A 47 -16.72 -6.53 -17.01
N GLU A 48 -17.51 -6.06 -16.02
CA GLU A 48 -18.43 -6.87 -15.23
C GLU A 48 -17.75 -8.10 -14.57
N MET A 49 -16.47 -7.93 -14.22
CA MET A 49 -15.65 -8.99 -13.59
C MET A 49 -15.65 -8.85 -12.06
N SER A 50 -15.53 -9.98 -11.37
CA SER A 50 -15.37 -10.00 -9.91
C SER A 50 -14.04 -9.37 -9.47
N VAL A 51 -14.10 -8.57 -8.40
CA VAL A 51 -12.92 -7.98 -7.73
C VAL A 51 -12.34 -8.87 -6.63
N SER A 52 -12.97 -10.01 -6.32
CA SER A 52 -12.56 -10.87 -5.19
C SER A 52 -11.11 -11.36 -5.29
N SER A 53 -10.63 -11.62 -6.50
CA SER A 53 -9.25 -12.03 -6.77
C SER A 53 -8.20 -10.95 -6.51
N ILE A 54 -8.61 -9.67 -6.47
CA ILE A 54 -7.74 -8.54 -6.13
C ILE A 54 -7.58 -8.42 -4.60
N CYS A 55 -8.63 -8.78 -3.85
CA CYS A 55 -8.68 -8.66 -2.39
C CYS A 55 -7.89 -9.74 -1.65
N ASP A 56 -7.46 -10.81 -2.32
CA ASP A 56 -6.70 -11.90 -1.71
C ASP A 56 -5.18 -11.75 -1.99
N PRO A 57 -4.40 -11.24 -1.02
CA PRO A 57 -2.96 -11.09 -1.20
C PRO A 57 -2.17 -12.38 -0.93
N ILE A 58 -2.81 -13.48 -0.51
CA ILE A 58 -2.11 -14.66 0.05
C ILE A 58 -1.06 -15.21 -0.92
N LYS A 59 -1.43 -15.37 -2.20
CA LYS A 59 -0.55 -15.92 -3.24
C LYS A 59 0.69 -15.07 -3.48
N LYS A 60 0.56 -13.75 -3.31
CA LYS A 60 1.67 -12.81 -3.49
C LYS A 60 2.64 -12.88 -2.31
N ILE A 61 2.12 -13.11 -1.10
CA ILE A 61 2.93 -13.31 0.11
C ILE A 61 3.67 -14.64 0.03
N GLU A 62 2.98 -15.72 -0.34
CA GLU A 62 3.57 -17.05 -0.55
C GLU A 62 4.73 -16.99 -1.55
N ALA A 63 4.49 -16.41 -2.74
CA ALA A 63 5.54 -16.24 -3.74
C ALA A 63 6.72 -15.36 -3.29
N LEU A 64 6.48 -14.42 -2.35
CA LEU A 64 7.55 -13.60 -1.76
C LEU A 64 8.39 -14.39 -0.76
N LEU A 65 7.75 -15.26 0.04
CA LEU A 65 8.43 -16.13 1.01
C LEU A 65 9.26 -17.20 0.29
N ASP A 66 8.70 -17.83 -0.75
CA ASP A 66 9.40 -18.85 -1.55
C ASP A 66 10.66 -18.30 -2.22
N ARG A 67 10.64 -17.03 -2.65
CA ARG A 67 11.80 -16.36 -3.25
C ARG A 67 12.91 -15.97 -2.25
N ARG A 68 12.61 -16.02 -0.95
CA ARG A 68 13.54 -15.68 0.13
C ARG A 68 14.10 -16.92 0.86
N ALA A 69 13.50 -18.08 0.63
CA ALA A 69 14.02 -19.38 1.04
C ALA A 69 15.18 -19.81 0.13
#